data_AF-A0A1I5YE14-F1
#
_entry.id   AF-A0A1I5YE14-F1
#
_cell.length_a   1.000
_cell.length_b   1.000
_cell.length_c   1.000
_cell.angle_alpha   90.00
_cell.angle_beta   90.00
_cell.angle_gamma   90.00
#
_symmetry.space_group_name_H-M   'P 1'
#
loop_
_entity.id
_entity.type
_entity.pdbx_description
1 polymer ?
#
loop_
_entity_poly.entity_id
_entity_poly.type
_entity_poly.pdbx_seq_one_letter_code
_entity_poly.pdbx_strand_id
1 'polypeptide(L)'
;MWIQVQESIYEELKLLGGSFALGNLLMLVYGLILAARRMVRHPHRAIVWEDGGFWIVASGSIFWLLFVMNEGRLRFYALGSVAGGMWFHFRFITKKILAKMHISVYNIRKGSK
;
A
#
# COMPACT_ATOMS: atom_id res chain seq x y z
N MET A 1 -12.10 -4.58 36.36
CA MET A 1 -10.84 -5.19 35.87
C MET A 1 -11.08 -5.94 34.55
N TRP A 2 -11.92 -6.97 34.50
CA TRP A 2 -12.19 -7.74 33.27
C TRP A 2 -12.76 -6.93 32.10
N ILE A 3 -13.70 -6.01 32.35
CA ILE A 3 -14.31 -5.16 31.30
C ILE A 3 -13.26 -4.25 30.63
N GLN A 4 -12.31 -3.72 31.41
CA GLN A 4 -11.23 -2.85 30.92
C GLN A 4 -10.23 -3.61 30.04
N VAL A 5 -9.93 -4.87 30.38
CA VAL A 5 -9.07 -5.73 29.56
C VAL A 5 -9.73 -6.03 28.22
N GLN A 6 -11.03 -6.32 28.21
CA GLN A 6 -11.78 -6.56 26.96
C GLN A 6 -11.69 -5.35 26.02
N GLU A 7 -12.00 -4.14 26.52
CA GLU A 7 -11.93 -2.91 25.72
C GLU A 7 -10.53 -2.67 25.11
N SER A 8 -9.46 -2.91 25.87
CA SER A 8 -8.10 -2.76 25.34
C SER A 8 -7.81 -3.70 24.17
N ILE A 9 -8.26 -4.97 24.24
CA ILE A 9 -8.01 -5.96 23.18
C ILE A 9 -8.75 -5.56 21.89
N TYR A 10 -9.97 -5.03 22.00
CA TYR A 10 -10.73 -4.56 20.84
C TYR A 10 -10.04 -3.39 20.14
N GLU A 11 -9.50 -2.43 20.89
CA GLU A 11 -8.79 -1.29 20.31
C GLU A 11 -7.48 -1.72 19.64
N GLU A 12 -6.74 -2.67 20.22
CA GLU A 12 -5.55 -3.24 19.58
C GLU A 12 -5.87 -4.00 18.29
N LEU A 13 -6.97 -4.76 18.28
CA LEU A 13 -7.43 -5.46 17.10
C LEU A 13 -7.88 -4.49 15.99
N LYS A 14 -8.59 -3.41 16.36
CA LYS A 14 -8.97 -2.34 15.42
C LYS A 14 -7.75 -1.67 14.83
N LEU A 15 -6.73 -1.35 15.63
CA LEU A 15 -5.47 -0.79 15.16
C LEU A 15 -4.78 -1.75 14.17
N LEU A 16 -4.71 -3.03 14.51
CA LEU A 16 -4.07 -4.05 13.69
C LEU A 16 -4.78 -4.22 12.34
N GLY A 17 -6.11 -4.33 12.36
CA GLY A 17 -6.94 -4.41 11.15
C GLY A 17 -6.89 -3.14 10.31
N GLY A 18 -6.98 -1.96 10.94
CA GLY A 18 -6.90 -0.66 10.27
C GLY A 18 -5.52 -0.45 9.62
N SER A 19 -4.45 -0.86 10.29
CA SER A 19 -3.07 -0.82 9.76
C SER A 19 -2.91 -1.74 8.56
N PHE A 20 -3.46 -2.96 8.63
CA PHE A 20 -3.45 -3.89 7.50
C PHE A 20 -4.24 -3.34 6.30
N ALA A 21 -5.43 -2.76 6.54
CA ALA A 21 -6.23 -2.13 5.50
C ALA A 21 -5.52 -0.93 4.87
N LEU A 22 -4.87 -0.09 5.68
CA LEU A 22 -4.08 1.04 5.21
C LEU A 22 -2.91 0.58 4.34
N GLY A 23 -2.20 -0.50 4.72
CA GLY A 23 -1.17 -1.11 3.89
C GLY A 23 -1.68 -1.58 2.52
N ASN A 24 -2.88 -2.19 2.48
CA ASN A 24 -3.51 -2.56 1.21
C ASN A 24 -3.87 -1.32 0.37
N LEU A 25 -4.44 -0.28 0.99
CA LEU A 25 -4.79 0.98 0.31
C LEU A 25 -3.56 1.68 -0.27
N LEU A 26 -2.46 1.75 0.48
CA LEU A 26 -1.19 2.29 -0.01
C LEU A 26 -0.68 1.53 -1.23
N MET A 27 -0.75 0.20 -1.21
CA MET A 27 -0.33 -0.61 -2.35
C MET A 27 -1.27 -0.45 -3.55
N LEU A 28 -2.57 -0.23 -3.33
CA LEU A 28 -3.53 0.09 -4.40
C LEU A 28 -3.16 1.42 -5.07
N VAL A 29 -2.94 2.48 -4.28
CA VAL A 29 -2.53 3.80 -4.78
C VAL A 29 -1.21 3.69 -5.55
N TYR A 30 -0.22 2.98 -5.00
CA TYR A 30 1.05 2.72 -5.68
C TYR A 30 0.84 1.96 -7.01
N GLY A 31 -0.09 1.01 -7.04
CA GLY A 31 -0.46 0.27 -8.25
C GLY A 31 -1.02 1.18 -9.36
N LEU A 32 -1.80 2.21 -9.00
CA LEU A 32 -2.31 3.20 -9.95
C LEU A 32 -1.17 4.04 -10.55
N ILE A 33 -0.23 4.48 -9.72
CA ILE A 33 0.97 5.20 -10.18
C ILE A 33 1.79 4.32 -11.13
N LEU A 34 1.97 3.05 -10.79
CA LEU A 34 2.70 2.10 -11.65
C LEU A 34 2.00 1.85 -12.99
N ALA A 35 0.67 1.83 -13.01
CA ALA A 35 -0.11 1.73 -14.25
C ALA A 35 0.03 3.01 -15.08
N ALA A 36 -0.05 4.19 -14.47
CA ALA A 36 0.16 5.48 -15.14
C ALA A 36 1.55 5.56 -15.80
N ARG A 37 2.61 5.11 -15.10
CA ARG A 37 3.98 5.03 -15.65
C ARG A 37 4.12 4.15 -16.89
N ARG A 38 3.23 3.17 -17.06
CA ARG A 38 3.24 2.30 -18.25
C ARG A 38 2.50 2.92 -19.42
N MET A 39 1.50 3.76 -19.15
CA MET A 39 0.73 4.45 -20.18
C MET A 39 1.49 5.65 -20.75
N VAL A 40 2.23 6.37 -19.91
CA VAL A 40 2.95 7.59 -20.31
C VAL A 40 4.45 7.39 -20.13
N ARG A 41 5.25 7.77 -21.14
CA ARG A 41 6.71 7.82 -21.00
C ARG A 41 7.10 9.02 -20.13
N HIS A 42 7.33 8.77 -18.84
CA HIS A 42 7.80 9.80 -17.92
C HIS A 42 9.32 9.97 -17.98
N PRO A 43 9.85 11.21 -17.91
CA PRO A 43 11.28 11.45 -17.71
C PRO A 43 11.72 11.03 -16.30
N HIS A 44 13.00 10.67 -16.12
CA HIS A 44 13.54 10.18 -14.85
C HIS A 44 13.22 11.10 -13.65
N ARG A 45 13.25 12.42 -13.84
CA ARG A 45 12.89 13.40 -12.80
C ARG A 45 11.45 13.26 -12.31
N ALA A 46 10.49 12.98 -13.19
CA ALA A 46 9.09 12.84 -12.81
C ALA A 46 8.86 11.59 -11.93
N ILE A 47 9.59 10.50 -12.19
CA ILE A 47 9.53 9.29 -11.37
C ILE A 47 9.98 9.57 -9.95
N VAL A 48 11.08 10.33 -9.78
CA VAL A 48 11.61 10.69 -8.45
C VAL A 48 10.62 11.53 -7.66
N TRP A 49 9.95 12.49 -8.31
CA TRP A 49 8.92 13.32 -7.66
C TRP A 49 7.68 12.51 -7.27
N GLU A 50 7.23 11.61 -8.14
CA GLU A 50 6.10 10.72 -7.85
C GLU A 50 6.41 9.80 -6.66
N ASP A 51 7.58 9.17 -6.64
CA ASP A 51 7.99 8.29 -5.54
C ASP A 51 8.19 9.08 -4.25
N GLY A 52 8.84 10.24 -4.31
CA GLY A 52 9.01 11.12 -3.15
C GLY A 52 7.66 11.55 -2.56
N GLY A 53 6.74 12.01 -3.41
CA GLY A 53 5.39 12.39 -2.99
C GLY A 53 4.61 11.22 -2.39
N PHE A 54 4.70 10.04 -3.01
CA PHE A 54 4.09 8.82 -2.48
C PHE A 54 4.63 8.47 -1.09
N TRP A 55 5.95 8.51 -0.88
CA TRP A 55 6.55 8.19 0.41
C TRP A 55 6.16 9.19 1.50
N ILE A 56 6.04 10.49 1.18
CA ILE A 56 5.55 11.52 2.11
C ILE A 56 4.10 11.24 2.51
N VAL A 57 3.23 10.97 1.54
CA VAL A 57 1.82 10.64 1.82
C VAL A 57 1.70 9.32 2.59
N ALA A 58 2.50 8.31 2.25
CA ALA A 58 2.48 7.01 2.90
C ALA A 58 2.92 7.10 4.36
N SER A 59 4.04 7.77 4.62
CA SER A 59 4.51 8.01 5.99
C SER A 59 3.50 8.86 6.77
N GLY A 60 2.99 9.95 6.20
CA GLY A 60 1.94 10.76 6.81
C GLY A 60 0.67 9.96 7.14
N SER A 61 0.24 9.06 6.27
CA SER A 61 -0.94 8.20 6.49
C SER A 61 -0.71 7.20 7.62
N ILE A 62 0.47 6.59 7.69
CA ILE A 62 0.85 5.69 8.79
C ILE A 62 0.88 6.45 10.12
N PHE A 63 1.50 7.64 10.14
CA PHE A 63 1.51 8.50 11.34
C PHE A 63 0.10 8.93 11.74
N TRP A 64 -0.72 9.39 10.78
CA TRP A 64 -2.11 9.80 11.03
C TRP A 64 -2.92 8.66 11.65
N LEU A 65 -2.81 7.45 11.12
CA LEU A 65 -3.46 6.27 11.69
C LEU A 65 -2.99 6.00 13.13
N LEU A 66 -1.69 6.08 13.39
CA LEU A 66 -1.14 5.90 14.74
C LEU A 66 -1.62 6.99 15.72
N PHE A 67 -1.77 8.23 15.26
CA PHE A 67 -2.31 9.33 16.07
C PHE A 67 -3.79 9.14 16.40
N VAL A 68 -4.60 8.80 15.40
CA VAL A 68 -6.06 8.62 15.57
C VAL A 68 -6.38 7.40 16.41
N MET A 69 -5.69 6.28 16.18
CA MET A 69 -6.04 4.99 16.77
C MET A 69 -5.21 4.61 18.00
N ASN A 70 -4.10 5.30 18.26
CA ASN A 70 -3.18 4.92 19.34
C ASN A 70 -2.53 6.08 20.09
N GLU A 71 -3.12 7.29 20.00
CA GLU A 71 -2.60 8.49 20.64
C GLU A 71 -1.14 8.80 20.24
N GLY A 72 -0.69 8.31 19.07
CA GLY A 72 0.67 8.52 18.56
C GLY A 72 1.72 7.55 19.10
N ARG A 73 1.35 6.53 19.89
CA ARG A 73 2.30 5.49 20.30
C ARG A 73 2.68 4.58 19.13
N LEU A 74 3.97 4.52 18.83
CA LEU A 74 4.50 3.67 17.78
C LEU A 74 4.51 2.21 18.24
N ARG A 75 3.68 1.37 17.59
CA ARG A 75 3.59 -0.05 17.89
C ARG A 75 4.11 -0.87 16.71
N PHE A 76 5.18 -1.64 16.91
CA PHE A 76 5.82 -2.40 15.82
C PHE A 76 4.89 -3.38 15.14
N TYR A 77 3.91 -3.94 15.85
CA TYR A 77 2.91 -4.81 15.23
C TYR A 77 2.02 -4.07 14.24
N ALA A 78 1.72 -2.77 14.46
CA ALA A 78 0.96 -1.96 13.50
C ALA A 78 1.76 -1.76 12.20
N LEU A 79 3.06 -1.43 12.32
CA LEU A 79 3.97 -1.34 11.17
C LEU A 79 4.07 -2.69 10.44
N GLY A 80 4.19 -3.79 11.19
CA GLY A 80 4.18 -5.14 10.65
C GLY A 80 2.89 -5.47 9.89
N SER A 81 1.74 -5.02 10.39
CA SER A 81 0.45 -5.18 9.73
C SER A 81 0.33 -4.35 8.46
N VAL A 82 0.80 -3.10 8.44
CA VAL A 82 0.90 -2.29 7.20
C VAL A 82 1.75 -3.02 6.17
N ALA A 83 2.96 -3.44 6.56
CA ALA A 83 3.88 -4.15 5.68
C ALA A 83 3.28 -5.48 5.18
N GLY A 84 2.60 -6.22 6.06
CA GLY A 84 1.88 -7.45 5.72
C GLY A 84 0.76 -7.20 4.71
N GLY A 85 -0.01 -6.13 4.88
CA GLY A 85 -1.07 -5.73 3.94
C GLY A 85 -0.51 -5.34 2.57
N MET A 86 0.57 -4.57 2.55
CA MET A 86 1.29 -4.23 1.32
C MET A 86 1.81 -5.48 0.61
N TRP A 87 2.44 -6.40 1.34
CA TRP A 87 2.97 -7.64 0.78
C TRP A 87 1.88 -8.55 0.21
N PHE A 88 0.77 -8.69 0.94
CA PHE A 88 -0.40 -9.43 0.49
C PHE A 88 -0.94 -8.87 -0.83
N HIS A 89 -1.21 -7.55 -0.87
CA HIS A 89 -1.70 -6.89 -2.07
C HIS A 89 -0.73 -7.03 -3.25
N PHE A 90 0.58 -6.87 -3.01
CA PHE A 90 1.60 -7.03 -4.04
C PHE A 90 1.61 -8.45 -4.64
N ARG A 91 1.57 -9.47 -3.78
CA ARG A 91 1.65 -10.88 -4.18
C ARG A 91 0.44 -11.35 -4.96
N PHE A 92 -0.76 -10.90 -4.57
CA PHE A 92 -2.02 -11.38 -5.15
C PHE A 92 -2.55 -10.54 -6.29
N ILE A 93 -2.42 -9.21 -6.21
CA ILE A 93 -3.04 -8.27 -7.14
C ILE A 93 -1.99 -7.74 -8.12
N THR A 94 -0.97 -7.08 -7.60
CA THR A 94 0.02 -6.37 -8.43
C THR A 94 0.73 -7.34 -9.37
N LYS A 95 1.24 -8.49 -8.90
CA LYS A 95 1.89 -9.48 -9.79
C LYS A 95 0.99 -9.96 -10.94
N LYS A 96 -0.30 -10.19 -10.69
CA LYS A 96 -1.24 -10.63 -11.74
C LYS A 96 -1.48 -9.54 -12.78
N ILE A 97 -1.67 -8.30 -12.33
CA ILE A 97 -1.86 -7.14 -13.21
C ILE A 97 -0.61 -6.91 -14.06
N LEU A 98 0.58 -6.97 -13.46
CA LEU A 98 1.85 -6.79 -14.17
C LEU A 98 2.05 -7.86 -15.24
N ALA A 99 1.76 -9.13 -14.93
CA ALA A 99 1.88 -10.25 -15.85
C ALA A 99 0.90 -10.11 -17.04
N LYS A 100 -0.36 -9.74 -16.77
CA LYS A 100 -1.37 -9.53 -17.83
C LYS A 100 -0.98 -8.40 -18.78
N MET A 101 -0.49 -7.29 -18.24
CA MET A 101 0.03 -6.18 -19.04
C MET A 101 1.22 -6.58 -19.91
N HIS A 102 2.17 -7.35 -19.36
CA HIS A 102 3.33 -7.83 -20.12
C HIS A 102 2.91 -8.69 -21.33
N ILE A 103 1.98 -9.61 -21.13
CA ILE A 103 1.43 -10.46 -22.20
C ILE A 103 0.69 -9.62 -23.25
N SER A 104 -0.12 -8.64 -22.82
CA SER A 104 -0.86 -7.75 -23.74
C SER A 104 0.09 -6.96 -24.65
N VAL A 105 1.16 -6.39 -24.09
CA VAL A 105 2.17 -5.65 -24.87
C VAL A 105 2.93 -6.59 -25.82
N TYR A 106 3.28 -7.80 -25.37
CA TYR A 106 3.93 -8.80 -26.23
C TYR A 106 3.05 -9.20 -27.42
N ASN A 107 1.76 -9.45 -27.18
CA ASN A 107 0.81 -9.83 -28.23
C ASN A 107 0.60 -8.71 -29.27
N ILE A 108 0.51 -7.44 -28.83
CA ILE A 108 0.41 -6.29 -29.75
C ILE A 108 1.64 -6.21 -30.66
N ARG A 109 2.84 -6.47 -30.12
CA ARG A 109 4.09 -6.45 -30.90
C ARG A 109 4.22 -7.62 -31.87
N LYS A 110 3.64 -8.78 -31.54
CA LYS A 110 3.70 -9.99 -32.39
C LYS A 110 2.64 -9.99 -33.49
N GLY A 111 1.46 -9.43 -33.25
CA GLY A 111 0.37 -9.31 -34.24
C GLY A 111 0.54 -8.19 -35.27
N SER A 112 1.63 -7.41 -35.17
CA SER A 112 2.00 -6.36 -36.13
C SER A 112 3.01 -6.84 -37.19
N LYS A 113 3.37 -8.12 -37.21
CA LYS A 113 4.13 -8.78 -38.27
C LYS A 113 3.23 -9.74 -39.03
#